data_AF-A0A6N2JJE3-F1
#
_entry.id   AF-A0A6N2JJE3-F1
#
_cell.length_a   1.000
_cell.length_b   1.000
_cell.length_c   1.000
_cell.angle_alpha   90.00
_cell.angle_beta   90.00
_cell.angle_gamma   90.00
#
_symmetry.space_group_name_H-M   'P 1'
#
loop_
_entity.id
_entity.type
_entity.pdbx_description
1 polymer ?
#
loop_
_entity_poly.entity_id
_entity_poly.type
_entity_poly.pdbx_seq_one_letter_code
_entity_poly.pdbx_strand_id
1 'polypeptide(L)'
;MGKIFISAGHGGFEGSFRDLSEMTGGAMETAELAATRDLVIAELRSRGISISIPSDDLNLTEAIAWINARATPQDVALSLQIDIANTSELRGTTAYYITNNALRKRQAEILTSALTKRVPEIINRGAKADTIASIGSLSFCRQISVPSILLELVFSNNSQDKLLMQTRRRDYAIGIADGLQAWINETATTIPVYTPSNRPTTIKPVTYPEININLNGQSYEEKGILVSGNVFVPADLVDRLGFDLNQIPLTCRLRYQSIVYIQAIALRELNTSVSWDSTTRTLHLKTIFKVFTGQIDQIMGVGNTSEVQMLMFLKNNNETVLTNYSDLPHIYREEAEIEGVNHDIAFCQMCIETGFLRFVKGIEPEQNNFASLGAAASSKTNGAGASFADQRTGVRAHIQQLKAYASNAPLFQPLVAPRFNLVARGIAPVLHQLTGRWAIDPLYDRKILSLIRRLYESAGIF
;
A
#
# COMPACT_ATOMS: atom_id res chain seq x y z
N MET A 1 22.75 -15.49 16.54
CA MET A 1 21.95 -15.24 15.33
C MET A 1 20.52 -15.05 15.81
N GLY A 2 19.84 -14.02 15.33
CA GLY A 2 18.44 -13.78 15.71
C GLY A 2 17.52 -14.91 15.26
N LYS A 3 16.25 -14.81 15.62
CA LYS A 3 15.19 -15.70 15.12
C LYS A 3 14.39 -15.01 14.02
N ILE A 4 13.69 -15.82 13.23
CA ILE A 4 12.78 -15.34 12.18
C ILE A 4 11.35 -15.53 12.67
N PHE A 5 10.58 -14.45 12.66
CA PHE A 5 9.13 -14.52 12.79
C PHE A 5 8.53 -14.78 11.41
N ILE A 6 7.70 -15.82 11.30
CA ILE A 6 7.00 -16.12 10.04
C ILE A 6 5.50 -16.16 10.30
N SER A 7 4.76 -15.31 9.60
CA SER A 7 3.29 -15.28 9.60
C SER A 7 2.78 -15.64 8.20
N ALA A 8 1.64 -16.32 8.13
CA ALA A 8 0.85 -16.44 6.92
C ALA A 8 -0.29 -15.41 7.00
N GLY A 9 -0.56 -14.69 5.91
CA GLY A 9 -1.66 -13.74 5.86
C GLY A 9 -3.02 -14.37 6.13
N HIS A 10 -3.84 -13.65 6.89
CA HIS A 10 -5.25 -13.96 7.09
C HIS A 10 -6.10 -13.11 6.14
N GLY A 11 -7.16 -13.72 5.58
CA GLY A 11 -7.96 -13.21 4.46
C GLY A 11 -8.27 -11.71 4.52
N GLY A 12 -7.61 -10.95 3.63
CA GLY A 12 -7.71 -9.49 3.54
C GLY A 12 -6.35 -8.85 3.34
N PHE A 13 -5.70 -9.10 2.19
CA PHE A 13 -4.42 -8.47 1.89
C PHE A 13 -4.63 -6.96 1.64
N GLU A 14 -4.12 -6.13 2.56
CA GLU A 14 -4.10 -4.65 2.50
C GLU A 14 -3.51 -4.12 1.17
N GLY A 15 -2.70 -4.93 0.48
CA GLY A 15 -2.11 -4.62 -0.82
C GLY A 15 -3.06 -4.68 -2.01
N SER A 16 -4.25 -5.27 -1.87
CA SER A 16 -5.13 -5.61 -3.00
C SER A 16 -6.37 -4.70 -3.14
N PHE A 17 -6.81 -4.48 -4.38
CA PHE A 17 -8.00 -3.65 -4.71
C PHE A 17 -9.32 -4.44 -4.59
N ARG A 18 -9.38 -5.49 -3.76
CA ARG A 18 -10.53 -6.42 -3.65
C ARG A 18 -11.80 -5.74 -3.13
N ASP A 19 -12.94 -6.19 -3.66
CA ASP A 19 -14.26 -6.00 -3.06
C ASP A 19 -14.59 -7.19 -2.14
N LEU A 20 -15.20 -6.94 -0.97
CA LEU A 20 -15.49 -8.00 0.03
C LEU A 20 -16.35 -9.16 -0.53
N SER A 21 -17.15 -8.92 -1.58
CA SER A 21 -17.96 -9.95 -2.24
C SER A 21 -17.14 -11.04 -2.95
N GLU A 22 -15.85 -10.81 -3.20
CA GLU A 22 -14.93 -11.76 -3.86
C GLU A 22 -14.20 -12.68 -2.87
N MET A 23 -14.46 -12.57 -1.56
CA MET A 23 -13.83 -13.39 -0.51
C MET A 23 -14.25 -14.87 -0.50
N THR A 24 -15.14 -15.30 -1.40
CA THR A 24 -15.70 -16.67 -1.43
C THR A 24 -14.67 -17.76 -1.79
N GLY A 25 -13.45 -17.41 -2.22
CA GLY A 25 -12.34 -18.34 -2.48
C GLY A 25 -11.32 -18.54 -1.33
N GLY A 26 -11.46 -17.82 -0.20
CA GLY A 26 -10.39 -17.62 0.77
C GLY A 26 -9.89 -18.86 1.53
N ALA A 27 -10.69 -19.92 1.66
CA ALA A 27 -10.30 -21.12 2.42
C ALA A 27 -9.17 -21.92 1.73
N MET A 28 -9.22 -22.04 0.40
CA MET A 28 -8.20 -22.76 -0.36
C MET A 28 -6.87 -21.98 -0.38
N GLU A 29 -6.93 -20.65 -0.49
CA GLU A 29 -5.74 -19.78 -0.45
C GLU A 29 -5.03 -19.87 0.90
N THR A 30 -5.80 -19.83 1.99
CA THR A 30 -5.27 -19.94 3.35
C THR A 30 -4.56 -21.28 3.56
N ALA A 31 -5.13 -22.38 3.05
CA ALA A 31 -4.52 -23.70 3.14
C ALA A 31 -3.20 -23.82 2.34
N GLU A 32 -3.17 -23.30 1.10
CA GLU A 32 -1.96 -23.30 0.26
C GLU A 32 -0.83 -22.48 0.89
N LEU A 33 -1.17 -21.33 1.46
CA LEU A 33 -0.24 -20.44 2.14
C LEU A 33 0.32 -21.08 3.42
N ALA A 34 -0.53 -21.69 4.25
CA ALA A 34 -0.13 -22.41 5.44
C ALA A 34 0.79 -23.60 5.10
N ALA A 35 0.43 -24.41 4.11
CA ALA A 35 1.26 -25.53 3.66
C ALA A 35 2.64 -25.08 3.16
N THR A 36 2.71 -23.95 2.46
CA THR A 36 3.98 -23.39 1.97
C THR A 36 4.81 -22.83 3.12
N ARG A 37 4.18 -22.11 4.05
CA ARG A 37 4.82 -21.62 5.27
C ARG A 37 5.45 -22.76 6.07
N ASP A 38 4.73 -23.84 6.28
CA ASP A 38 5.18 -24.96 7.11
C ASP A 38 6.40 -25.66 6.49
N LEU A 39 6.47 -25.74 5.16
CA LEU A 39 7.67 -26.21 4.46
C LEU A 39 8.85 -25.24 4.58
N VAL A 40 8.61 -23.92 4.49
CA VAL A 40 9.66 -22.91 4.74
C VAL A 40 10.22 -23.06 6.15
N ILE A 41 9.34 -23.25 7.15
CA ILE A 41 9.74 -23.44 8.55
C ILE A 41 10.58 -24.72 8.70
N ALA A 42 10.14 -25.83 8.10
CA ALA A 42 10.88 -27.09 8.15
C ALA A 42 12.28 -26.95 7.54
N GLU A 43 12.37 -26.27 6.39
CA GLU A 43 13.63 -26.01 5.70
C GLU A 43 14.57 -25.09 6.50
N LEU A 44 14.05 -24.05 7.14
CA LEU A 44 14.87 -23.17 7.99
C LEU A 44 15.35 -23.89 9.26
N ARG A 45 14.50 -24.72 9.87
CA ARG A 45 14.86 -25.53 11.04
C ARG A 45 15.94 -26.57 10.72
N SER A 46 15.90 -27.19 9.53
CA SER A 46 16.94 -28.13 9.09
C SER A 46 18.32 -27.46 8.98
N ARG A 47 18.34 -26.14 8.76
CA ARG A 47 19.55 -25.29 8.72
C ARG A 47 19.97 -24.73 10.08
N GLY A 48 19.27 -25.10 11.16
CA GLY A 48 19.56 -24.61 12.51
C GLY A 48 19.11 -23.18 12.80
N ILE A 49 18.23 -22.60 11.97
CA ILE A 49 17.72 -21.23 12.16
C ILE A 49 16.53 -21.27 13.14
N SER A 50 16.55 -20.41 14.15
CA SER A 50 15.48 -20.29 15.14
C SER A 50 14.25 -19.59 14.54
N ILE A 51 13.06 -20.16 14.73
CA ILE A 51 11.79 -19.66 14.16
C ILE A 51 10.75 -19.44 15.26
N SER A 52 9.93 -18.40 15.13
CA SER A 52 8.74 -18.15 15.94
C SER A 52 7.54 -17.82 15.05
N ILE A 53 6.36 -18.32 15.42
CA ILE A 53 5.16 -18.29 14.56
C ILE A 53 4.01 -17.81 15.45
N PRO A 54 3.29 -16.72 15.10
CA PRO A 54 2.05 -16.36 15.76
C PRO A 54 0.97 -17.43 15.52
N SER A 55 -0.06 -17.49 16.37
CA SER A 55 -1.18 -18.42 16.12
C SER A 55 -1.92 -18.02 14.84
N ASP A 56 -2.43 -19.01 14.11
CA ASP A 56 -3.23 -18.80 12.89
C ASP A 56 -4.63 -18.22 13.17
N ASP A 57 -5.02 -18.18 14.45
CA ASP A 57 -6.27 -17.56 14.90
C ASP A 57 -6.14 -16.05 15.16
N LEU A 58 -4.92 -15.50 15.16
CA LEU A 58 -4.70 -14.08 15.44
C LEU A 58 -5.02 -13.23 14.21
N ASN A 59 -5.75 -12.13 14.41
CA ASN A 59 -5.85 -11.12 13.35
C ASN A 59 -4.51 -10.36 13.18
N LEU A 60 -4.40 -9.55 12.12
CA LEU A 60 -3.16 -8.82 11.81
C LEU A 60 -2.64 -7.97 12.98
N THR A 61 -3.52 -7.26 13.69
CA THR A 61 -3.14 -6.40 14.82
C THR A 61 -2.60 -7.23 15.97
N GLU A 62 -3.27 -8.34 16.29
CA GLU A 62 -2.85 -9.26 17.35
C GLU A 62 -1.53 -9.97 17.00
N ALA A 63 -1.34 -10.37 15.74
CA ALA A 63 -0.11 -10.98 15.26
C ALA A 63 1.07 -10.00 15.35
N ILE A 64 0.89 -8.73 14.97
CA ILE A 64 1.89 -7.67 15.13
C ILE A 64 2.24 -7.49 16.61
N ALA A 65 1.24 -7.37 17.48
CA ALA A 65 1.46 -7.25 18.92
C ALA A 65 2.21 -8.46 19.50
N TRP A 66 1.85 -9.67 19.05
CA TRP A 66 2.48 -10.91 19.48
C TRP A 66 3.96 -10.99 19.08
N ILE A 67 4.28 -10.57 17.85
CA ILE A 67 5.66 -10.51 17.33
C ILE A 67 6.46 -9.49 18.13
N ASN A 68 5.95 -8.25 18.24
CA ASN A 68 6.66 -7.15 18.91
C ASN A 68 6.94 -7.45 20.40
N ALA A 69 6.02 -8.13 21.08
CA ALA A 69 6.21 -8.53 22.48
C ALA A 69 7.34 -9.57 22.68
N ARG A 70 7.82 -10.22 21.61
CA ARG A 70 8.80 -11.31 21.66
C ARG A 70 10.07 -11.02 20.87
N ALA A 71 10.09 -9.92 20.12
CA ALA A 71 11.17 -9.62 19.19
C ALA A 71 12.37 -9.01 19.91
N THR A 72 13.56 -9.37 19.46
CA THR A 72 14.82 -8.78 19.87
C THR A 72 15.45 -8.07 18.67
N PRO A 73 16.38 -7.11 18.86
CA PRO A 73 16.93 -6.34 17.75
C PRO A 73 17.57 -7.17 16.62
N GLN A 74 18.04 -8.39 16.90
CA GLN A 74 18.67 -9.28 15.90
C GLN A 74 17.66 -10.05 15.04
N ASP A 75 16.37 -9.96 15.36
CA ASP A 75 15.33 -10.75 14.71
C ASP A 75 14.84 -10.08 13.43
N VAL A 76 14.19 -10.88 12.58
CA VAL A 76 13.52 -10.41 11.37
C VAL A 76 12.11 -11.01 11.30
N ALA A 77 11.20 -10.38 10.57
CA ALA A 77 9.81 -10.83 10.43
C ALA A 77 9.37 -10.89 8.97
N LEU A 78 8.82 -12.03 8.55
CA LEU A 78 8.27 -12.24 7.23
C LEU A 78 6.79 -12.57 7.32
N SER A 79 5.97 -11.85 6.56
CA SER A 79 4.58 -12.26 6.28
C SER A 79 4.52 -12.84 4.87
N LEU A 80 4.04 -14.07 4.73
CA LEU A 80 3.73 -14.65 3.43
C LEU A 80 2.30 -14.27 3.06
N GLN A 81 2.07 -13.94 1.78
CA GLN A 81 0.76 -13.59 1.25
C GLN A 81 0.55 -14.26 -0.11
N ILE A 82 -0.73 -14.49 -0.43
CA ILE A 82 -1.20 -14.78 -1.78
C ILE A 82 -2.10 -13.63 -2.17
N ASP A 83 -1.86 -13.06 -3.35
CA ASP A 83 -2.75 -12.04 -3.87
C ASP A 83 -3.79 -12.63 -4.83
N ILE A 84 -4.84 -11.87 -5.11
CA ILE A 84 -5.81 -12.10 -6.18
C ILE A 84 -5.65 -10.89 -7.07
N ALA A 85 -5.29 -11.11 -8.32
CA ALA A 85 -5.21 -10.03 -9.25
C ALA A 85 -6.60 -9.69 -9.74
N ASN A 86 -6.85 -8.43 -10.07
CA ASN A 86 -8.11 -8.13 -10.76
C ASN A 86 -8.13 -8.74 -12.18
N THR A 87 -6.97 -9.06 -12.79
CA THR A 87 -6.89 -9.85 -14.03
C THR A 87 -6.25 -11.20 -13.79
N SER A 88 -6.77 -12.25 -14.41
CA SER A 88 -6.15 -13.58 -14.36
C SER A 88 -4.78 -13.65 -15.04
N GLU A 89 -4.38 -12.62 -15.80
CA GLU A 89 -3.08 -12.55 -16.49
C GLU A 89 -1.93 -12.09 -15.58
N LEU A 90 -2.24 -11.31 -14.54
CA LEU A 90 -1.22 -10.83 -13.63
C LEU A 90 -0.66 -12.00 -12.82
N ARG A 91 0.67 -12.10 -12.80
CA ARG A 91 1.37 -13.24 -12.23
C ARG A 91 2.73 -12.85 -11.68
N GLY A 92 3.28 -13.68 -10.81
CA GLY A 92 4.61 -13.49 -10.24
C GLY A 92 4.62 -13.19 -8.75
N THR A 93 5.83 -13.00 -8.23
CA THR A 93 6.12 -12.70 -6.83
C THR A 93 6.63 -11.27 -6.66
N THR A 94 6.26 -10.63 -5.55
CA THR A 94 6.81 -9.32 -5.14
C THR A 94 7.00 -9.28 -3.64
N ALA A 95 7.91 -8.43 -3.16
CA ALA A 95 8.11 -8.21 -1.74
C ALA A 95 7.85 -6.74 -1.41
N TYR A 96 6.98 -6.48 -0.43
CA TYR A 96 6.69 -5.16 0.07
C TYR A 96 7.55 -4.81 1.27
N TYR A 97 7.99 -3.56 1.29
CA TYR A 97 8.82 -3.00 2.34
C TYR A 97 8.35 -1.61 2.75
N ILE A 98 8.69 -1.19 3.97
CA ILE A 98 8.46 0.18 4.44
C ILE A 98 9.17 1.20 3.54
N THR A 99 8.42 2.15 2.97
CA THR A 99 8.97 3.19 2.10
C THR A 99 10.10 3.99 2.77
N ASN A 100 10.92 4.68 1.98
CA ASN A 100 12.08 5.46 2.44
C ASN A 100 13.17 4.63 3.18
N ASN A 101 13.14 3.30 3.08
CA ASN A 101 14.15 2.42 3.67
C ASN A 101 14.89 1.62 2.59
N ALA A 102 16.03 2.16 2.12
CA ALA A 102 16.86 1.53 1.08
C ALA A 102 17.45 0.18 1.51
N LEU A 103 17.77 0.02 2.80
CA LEU A 103 18.23 -1.26 3.35
C LEU A 103 17.13 -2.32 3.24
N ARG A 104 15.90 -1.97 3.62
CA ARG A 104 14.76 -2.87 3.53
C ARG A 104 14.40 -3.22 2.09
N LYS A 105 14.50 -2.26 1.17
CA LYS A 105 14.34 -2.50 -0.28
C LYS A 105 15.29 -3.60 -0.76
N ARG A 106 16.58 -3.47 -0.45
CA ARG A 106 17.60 -4.48 -0.81
C ARG A 106 17.27 -5.85 -0.22
N GLN A 107 16.83 -5.90 1.04
CA GLN A 107 16.46 -7.15 1.71
C GLN A 107 15.24 -7.82 1.08
N ALA A 108 14.27 -7.03 0.60
CA ALA A 108 13.13 -7.51 -0.17
C ALA A 108 13.56 -8.05 -1.55
N GLU A 109 14.51 -7.40 -2.23
CA GLU A 109 15.08 -7.89 -3.50
C GLU A 109 15.86 -9.19 -3.32
N ILE A 110 16.56 -9.38 -2.19
CA ILE A 110 17.24 -10.64 -1.86
C ILE A 110 16.22 -11.79 -1.79
N LEU A 111 15.07 -11.58 -1.14
CA LEU A 111 14.02 -12.58 -1.02
C LEU A 111 13.43 -12.97 -2.37
N THR A 112 13.00 -11.98 -3.17
CA THR A 112 12.38 -12.28 -4.48
C THR A 112 13.38 -12.93 -5.43
N SER A 113 14.63 -12.47 -5.45
CA SER A 113 15.69 -13.04 -6.29
C SER A 113 16.05 -14.47 -5.88
N ALA A 114 16.11 -14.77 -4.58
CA ALA A 114 16.36 -16.12 -4.10
C ALA A 114 15.24 -17.09 -4.48
N LEU A 115 13.98 -16.65 -4.36
CA LEU A 115 12.81 -17.41 -4.79
C LEU A 115 12.85 -17.68 -6.30
N THR A 116 13.02 -16.64 -7.13
CA THR A 116 13.01 -16.79 -8.59
C THR A 116 14.23 -17.52 -9.13
N LYS A 117 15.34 -17.56 -8.39
CA LYS A 117 16.48 -18.43 -8.71
C LYS A 117 16.15 -19.91 -8.56
N ARG A 118 15.29 -20.28 -7.61
CA ARG A 118 14.84 -21.67 -7.40
C ARG A 118 13.65 -22.04 -8.29
N VAL A 119 12.76 -21.10 -8.54
CA VAL A 119 11.58 -21.26 -9.38
C VAL A 119 11.65 -20.25 -10.53
N PRO A 120 12.48 -20.46 -11.56
CA PRO A 120 12.65 -19.50 -12.66
C PRO A 120 11.37 -19.24 -13.48
N GLU A 121 10.36 -20.10 -13.34
CA GLU A 121 9.06 -19.96 -14.00
C GLU A 121 8.14 -18.90 -13.37
N ILE A 122 8.43 -18.44 -12.13
CA ILE A 122 7.68 -17.36 -11.48
C ILE A 122 8.27 -16.01 -11.90
N ILE A 123 7.41 -15.06 -12.29
CA ILE A 123 7.86 -13.73 -12.68
C ILE A 123 8.34 -12.96 -11.44
N ASN A 124 9.57 -12.44 -11.47
CA ASN A 124 10.05 -11.54 -10.42
C ASN A 124 9.54 -10.12 -10.69
N ARG A 125 8.65 -9.62 -9.82
CA ARG A 125 8.11 -8.26 -9.93
C ARG A 125 8.86 -7.25 -9.06
N GLY A 126 9.99 -7.66 -8.47
CA GLY A 126 10.86 -6.82 -7.66
C GLY A 126 10.28 -6.47 -6.29
N ALA A 127 11.00 -5.60 -5.59
CA ALA A 127 10.58 -5.05 -4.31
C ALA A 127 9.76 -3.76 -4.50
N LYS A 128 8.65 -3.63 -3.79
CA LYS A 128 7.75 -2.48 -3.84
C LYS A 128 7.65 -1.79 -2.48
N ALA A 129 7.64 -0.46 -2.48
CA ALA A 129 7.32 0.27 -1.27
C ALA A 129 5.88 -0.03 -0.83
N ASP A 130 5.63 -0.08 0.47
CA ASP A 130 4.32 -0.33 1.06
C ASP A 130 3.30 0.75 0.68
N THR A 131 3.74 1.96 0.33
CA THR A 131 2.88 3.02 -0.21
C THR A 131 2.27 2.69 -1.57
N ILE A 132 2.78 1.67 -2.28
CA ILE A 132 2.21 1.18 -3.54
C ILE A 132 1.02 0.24 -3.29
N ALA A 133 0.90 -0.30 -2.07
CA ALA A 133 -0.25 -1.09 -1.65
C ALA A 133 -1.57 -0.33 -1.86
N SER A 134 -2.68 -1.05 -2.02
CA SER A 134 -3.98 -0.47 -2.35
C SER A 134 -4.42 0.63 -1.36
N ILE A 135 -4.22 0.42 -0.05
CA ILE A 135 -4.52 1.43 0.98
C ILE A 135 -3.35 2.38 1.29
N GLY A 136 -2.24 2.28 0.55
CA GLY A 136 -1.09 3.18 0.68
C GLY A 136 -0.23 2.98 1.94
N SER A 137 -0.44 1.86 2.62
CA SER A 137 0.26 1.47 3.85
C SER A 137 0.11 -0.04 4.05
N LEU A 138 1.14 -0.69 4.57
CA LEU A 138 1.04 -2.07 5.06
C LEU A 138 1.43 -2.12 6.53
N SER A 139 0.48 -2.51 7.38
CA SER A 139 0.67 -2.52 8.85
C SER A 139 1.84 -3.41 9.25
N PHE A 140 1.99 -4.57 8.60
CA PHE A 140 3.12 -5.48 8.83
C PHE A 140 4.49 -4.86 8.51
N CYS A 141 4.55 -3.95 7.52
CA CYS A 141 5.79 -3.25 7.17
C CYS A 141 6.10 -2.09 8.13
N ARG A 142 5.07 -1.39 8.63
CA ARG A 142 5.25 -0.18 9.44
C ARG A 142 5.32 -0.42 10.95
N GLN A 143 4.56 -1.40 11.44
CA GLN A 143 4.29 -1.55 12.87
C GLN A 143 5.04 -2.70 13.54
N ILE A 144 5.77 -3.52 12.79
CA ILE A 144 6.68 -4.51 13.38
C ILE A 144 7.94 -3.78 13.86
N SER A 145 8.34 -4.02 15.10
CA SER A 145 9.45 -3.33 15.78
C SER A 145 10.83 -3.75 15.27
N VAL A 146 10.89 -4.87 14.55
CA VAL A 146 12.10 -5.42 13.93
C VAL A 146 12.01 -5.35 12.42
N PRO A 147 13.15 -5.46 11.72
CA PRO A 147 13.20 -5.70 10.28
C PRO A 147 12.06 -6.58 9.73
N SER A 148 11.13 -6.01 8.94
CA SER A 148 9.94 -6.75 8.45
C SER A 148 9.68 -6.60 6.95
N ILE A 149 9.27 -7.70 6.31
CA ILE A 149 8.92 -7.75 4.88
C ILE A 149 7.63 -8.54 4.72
N LEU A 150 6.78 -8.11 3.79
CA LEU A 150 5.64 -8.89 3.33
C LEU A 150 5.96 -9.44 1.94
N LEU A 151 5.91 -10.75 1.76
CA LEU A 151 6.21 -11.44 0.50
C LEU A 151 4.92 -12.00 -0.10
N GLU A 152 4.53 -11.43 -1.23
CA GLU A 152 3.46 -11.94 -2.09
C GLU A 152 4.06 -13.04 -2.98
N LEU A 153 3.61 -14.27 -2.76
CA LEU A 153 4.18 -15.45 -3.42
C LEU A 153 3.70 -15.56 -4.87
N VAL A 154 2.40 -15.41 -5.07
CA VAL A 154 1.68 -15.70 -6.32
C VAL A 154 0.34 -14.96 -6.37
N PHE A 155 -0.29 -14.96 -7.55
CA PHE A 155 -1.70 -14.62 -7.72
C PHE A 155 -2.56 -15.90 -7.77
N SER A 156 -3.51 -16.07 -6.83
CA SER A 156 -4.31 -17.31 -6.70
C SER A 156 -5.24 -17.56 -7.88
N ASN A 157 -5.71 -16.51 -8.55
CA ASN A 157 -6.60 -16.57 -9.70
C ASN A 157 -5.84 -16.67 -11.04
N ASN A 158 -4.50 -16.71 -11.01
CA ASN A 158 -3.69 -17.09 -12.15
C ASN A 158 -3.41 -18.61 -12.09
N SER A 159 -3.86 -19.34 -13.12
CA SER A 159 -3.79 -20.81 -13.14
C SER A 159 -2.35 -21.35 -13.15
N GLN A 160 -1.42 -20.64 -13.81
CA GLN A 160 -0.01 -21.05 -13.88
C GLN A 160 0.70 -20.86 -12.55
N ASP A 161 0.49 -19.72 -11.90
CA ASP A 161 1.03 -19.41 -10.58
C ASP A 161 0.51 -20.38 -9.52
N LYS A 162 -0.80 -20.65 -9.52
CA LYS A 162 -1.42 -21.67 -8.66
C LYS A 162 -0.79 -23.05 -8.88
N LEU A 163 -0.62 -23.46 -10.14
CA LEU A 163 0.01 -24.74 -10.48
C LEU A 163 1.46 -24.81 -9.99
N LEU A 164 2.23 -23.73 -10.16
CA LEU A 164 3.62 -23.66 -9.69
C LEU A 164 3.70 -23.79 -8.17
N MET A 165 2.88 -23.05 -7.42
CA MET A 165 2.85 -23.12 -5.96
C MET A 165 2.50 -24.54 -5.48
N GLN A 166 1.60 -25.24 -6.17
CA GLN A 166 1.17 -26.59 -5.81
C GLN A 166 2.22 -27.66 -6.14
N THR A 167 2.83 -27.59 -7.32
CA THR A 167 3.74 -28.62 -7.85
C THR A 167 5.21 -28.40 -7.49
N ARG A 168 5.64 -27.14 -7.32
CA ARG A 168 7.01 -26.75 -6.98
C ARG A 168 7.14 -26.24 -5.54
N ARG A 169 6.18 -26.54 -4.65
CA ARG A 169 6.11 -25.98 -3.27
C ARG A 169 7.40 -26.12 -2.48
N ARG A 170 8.12 -27.24 -2.64
CA ARG A 170 9.41 -27.47 -1.99
C ARG A 170 10.48 -26.50 -2.47
N ASP A 171 10.49 -26.15 -3.75
CA ASP A 171 11.44 -25.18 -4.30
C ASP A 171 11.11 -23.75 -3.88
N TYR A 172 9.80 -23.42 -3.73
CA TYR A 172 9.39 -22.18 -3.06
C TYR A 172 9.96 -22.12 -1.65
N ALA A 173 9.79 -23.19 -0.87
CA ALA A 173 10.30 -23.26 0.50
C ALA A 173 11.82 -23.07 0.59
N ILE A 174 12.57 -23.76 -0.28
CA ILE A 174 14.03 -23.63 -0.35
C ILE A 174 14.45 -22.23 -0.79
N GLY A 175 13.79 -21.64 -1.80
CA GLY A 175 14.13 -20.30 -2.30
C GLY A 175 13.86 -19.21 -1.27
N ILE A 176 12.74 -19.29 -0.56
CA ILE A 176 12.40 -18.39 0.55
C ILE A 176 13.39 -18.58 1.70
N ALA A 177 13.74 -19.82 2.06
CA ALA A 177 14.72 -20.11 3.10
C ALA A 177 16.13 -19.59 2.76
N ASP A 178 16.57 -19.73 1.50
CA ASP A 178 17.83 -19.16 1.00
C ASP A 178 17.86 -17.64 1.15
N GLY A 179 16.77 -16.96 0.75
CA GLY A 179 16.65 -15.51 0.88
C GLY A 179 16.59 -15.04 2.34
N LEU A 180 15.84 -15.73 3.19
CA LEU A 180 15.74 -15.44 4.62
C LEU A 180 17.05 -15.62 5.36
N GLN A 181 17.80 -16.67 5.04
CA GLN A 181 19.13 -16.90 5.60
C GLN A 181 20.12 -15.80 5.19
N ALA A 182 20.09 -15.37 3.93
CA ALA A 182 20.90 -14.25 3.47
C ALA A 182 20.52 -12.93 4.18
N TRP A 183 19.22 -12.66 4.33
CA TRP A 183 18.72 -11.47 4.99
C TRP A 183 19.05 -11.44 6.49
N ILE A 184 18.82 -12.53 7.24
CA ILE A 184 19.14 -12.53 8.68
C ILE A 184 20.65 -12.36 8.94
N ASN A 185 21.50 -12.88 8.05
CA ASN A 185 22.94 -12.68 8.12
C ASN A 185 23.33 -11.22 7.85
N GLU A 186 22.72 -10.56 6.87
CA GLU A 186 22.93 -9.12 6.64
C GLU A 186 22.43 -8.28 7.82
N THR A 187 21.33 -8.69 8.46
CA THR A 187 20.83 -8.00 9.66
C THR A 187 21.81 -8.16 10.83
N ALA A 188 22.38 -9.36 11.01
CA ALA A 188 23.37 -9.62 12.05
C ALA A 188 24.67 -8.81 11.90
N THR A 189 25.07 -8.41 10.67
CA THR A 189 26.26 -7.55 10.49
C THR A 189 25.99 -6.09 10.84
N THR A 190 24.72 -5.66 10.89
CA THR A 190 24.34 -4.29 11.27
C THR A 190 24.22 -4.08 12.79
N ILE A 191 24.18 -5.15 13.59
CA ILE A 191 24.00 -5.09 15.04
C ILE A 191 25.13 -5.88 15.73
N PRO A 192 26.01 -5.26 16.55
CA PRO A 192 27.12 -5.96 17.17
C PRO A 192 26.64 -7.10 18.10
N VAL A 193 27.20 -8.30 17.91
CA VAL A 193 26.92 -9.49 18.73
C VAL A 193 27.99 -9.64 19.81
N TYR A 194 27.57 -9.74 21.07
CA TYR A 194 28.46 -10.06 22.19
C TYR A 194 28.19 -11.50 22.66
N THR A 195 29.13 -12.41 22.43
CA THR A 195 29.10 -13.79 22.99
C THR A 195 29.56 -13.78 24.45
N PRO A 196 29.28 -14.82 25.27
CA PRO A 196 29.81 -14.91 26.64
C PRO A 196 31.35 -14.81 26.71
N SER A 197 32.03 -15.26 25.65
CA SER A 197 33.49 -15.19 25.47
C SER A 197 34.02 -13.82 25.02
N ASN A 198 33.20 -12.97 24.41
CA ASN A 198 33.53 -11.62 23.94
C ASN A 198 32.62 -10.55 24.55
N ARG A 199 32.01 -10.81 25.72
CA ARG A 199 31.18 -9.83 26.43
C ARG A 199 32.13 -8.74 26.94
N PRO A 200 32.07 -7.51 26.41
CA PRO A 200 32.83 -6.44 27.00
C PRO A 200 32.30 -6.23 28.41
N THR A 201 33.21 -6.06 29.36
CA THR A 201 32.90 -5.74 30.76
C THR A 201 32.09 -4.44 30.89
N THR A 202 32.04 -3.65 29.81
CA THR A 202 31.16 -2.51 29.60
C THR A 202 30.17 -2.79 28.46
N ILE A 203 28.87 -2.87 28.76
CA ILE A 203 27.83 -2.85 27.72
C ILE A 203 27.93 -1.47 27.06
N LYS A 204 28.43 -1.38 25.83
CA LYS A 204 28.34 -0.13 25.07
C LYS A 204 26.85 0.18 24.90
N PRO A 205 26.36 1.36 25.33
CA PRO A 205 24.98 1.74 25.08
C PRO A 205 24.75 1.75 23.56
N VAL A 206 23.62 1.17 23.13
CA VAL A 206 23.21 1.22 21.73
C VAL A 206 23.12 2.69 21.34
N THR A 207 23.82 3.10 20.29
CA THR A 207 23.77 4.47 19.76
C THR A 207 23.22 4.46 18.35
N TYR A 208 22.22 5.31 18.09
CA TYR A 208 21.64 5.45 16.76
C TYR A 208 22.27 6.63 16.03
N PRO A 209 22.59 6.50 14.72
CA PRO A 209 23.06 7.62 13.92
C PRO A 209 22.03 8.76 13.91
N GLU A 210 22.51 9.97 14.15
CA GLU A 210 21.69 11.18 14.01
C GLU A 210 21.44 11.51 12.54
N ILE A 211 20.32 12.18 12.30
CA ILE A 211 19.91 12.67 10.98
C ILE A 211 19.44 14.12 11.06
N ASN A 212 19.55 14.84 9.94
CA ASN A 212 19.02 16.18 9.81
C ASN A 212 17.53 16.13 9.50
N ILE A 213 16.79 17.14 9.96
CA ILE A 213 15.38 17.33 9.63
C ILE A 213 15.25 18.66 8.90
N ASN A 214 14.63 18.64 7.73
CA ASN A 214 14.24 19.81 6.96
C ASN A 214 12.72 19.93 7.01
N LEU A 215 12.22 21.01 7.62
CA LEU A 215 10.80 21.30 7.73
C LEU A 215 10.45 22.46 6.80
N ASN A 216 9.60 22.20 5.79
CA ASN A 216 9.16 23.19 4.80
C ASN A 216 10.32 24.00 4.17
N GLY A 217 11.44 23.33 3.89
CA GLY A 217 12.63 23.95 3.29
C GLY A 217 13.64 24.51 4.30
N GLN A 218 13.31 24.60 5.59
CA GLN A 218 14.20 25.12 6.63
C GLN A 218 14.83 23.99 7.44
N SER A 219 16.08 24.17 7.87
CA SER A 219 16.70 23.22 8.80
C SER A 219 16.01 23.31 10.16
N TYR A 220 15.61 22.18 10.71
CA TYR A 220 15.14 22.06 12.09
C TYR A 220 16.34 21.84 13.02
N GLU A 221 16.28 22.42 14.22
CA GLU A 221 17.42 22.43 15.15
C GLU A 221 17.69 21.04 15.73
N GLU A 222 16.64 20.31 16.13
CA GLU A 222 16.79 18.99 16.71
C GLU A 222 17.07 17.93 15.65
N LYS A 223 17.77 16.88 16.07
CA LYS A 223 18.12 15.75 15.22
C LYS A 223 17.11 14.62 15.36
N GLY A 224 16.83 13.97 14.23
CA GLY A 224 16.21 12.66 14.24
C GLY A 224 17.24 11.56 14.44
N ILE A 225 16.78 10.31 14.45
CA ILE A 225 17.64 9.14 14.52
C ILE A 225 17.30 8.12 13.43
N LEU A 226 18.30 7.33 13.03
CA LEU A 226 18.14 6.24 12.07
C LEU A 226 18.24 4.88 12.79
N VAL A 227 17.18 4.08 12.71
CA VAL A 227 17.06 2.78 13.41
C VAL A 227 16.72 1.71 12.39
N SER A 228 17.66 0.80 12.10
CA SER A 228 17.46 -0.29 11.12
C SER A 228 16.98 0.20 9.74
N GLY A 229 17.47 1.37 9.32
CA GLY A 229 17.09 2.05 8.08
C GLY A 229 15.78 2.85 8.16
N ASN A 230 15.04 2.78 9.27
CA ASN A 230 13.86 3.59 9.51
C ASN A 230 14.25 4.93 10.12
N VAL A 231 13.65 6.00 9.60
CA VAL A 231 13.86 7.35 10.09
C VAL A 231 12.89 7.66 11.22
N PHE A 232 13.39 8.27 12.28
CA PHE A 232 12.62 8.68 13.43
C PHE A 232 12.86 10.14 13.77
N VAL A 233 11.81 10.84 14.22
CA VAL A 233 11.84 12.22 14.69
C VAL A 233 11.49 12.33 16.17
N PRO A 234 11.95 13.34 16.91
CA PRO A 234 11.51 13.58 18.27
C PRO A 234 9.99 13.81 18.35
N ALA A 235 9.34 13.31 19.40
CA ALA A 235 7.91 13.52 19.62
C ALA A 235 7.53 15.00 19.79
N ASP A 236 8.44 15.82 20.35
CA ASP A 236 8.24 17.26 20.49
C ASP A 236 8.03 17.96 19.14
N LEU A 237 8.73 17.52 18.08
CA LEU A 237 8.46 18.04 16.73
C LEU A 237 7.02 17.77 16.30
N VAL A 238 6.48 16.59 16.61
CA VAL A 238 5.12 16.20 16.23
C VAL A 238 4.08 17.03 17.00
N ASP A 239 4.31 17.25 18.30
CA ASP A 239 3.48 18.12 19.13
C ASP A 239 3.51 19.58 18.64
N ARG A 240 4.68 20.11 18.27
CA ARG A 240 4.85 21.46 17.71
C ARG A 240 4.15 21.65 16.37
N LEU A 241 4.03 20.58 15.58
CA LEU A 241 3.26 20.58 14.34
C LEU A 241 1.74 20.54 14.58
N GLY A 242 1.29 20.42 15.84
CA GLY A 242 -0.12 20.38 16.22
C GLY A 242 -0.79 19.04 15.95
N PHE A 243 0.00 17.97 15.75
CA PHE A 243 -0.52 16.65 15.47
C PHE A 243 -0.85 15.87 16.75
N ASP A 244 -2.00 15.21 16.77
CA ASP A 244 -2.39 14.36 17.89
C ASP A 244 -1.63 13.03 17.85
N LEU A 245 -0.72 12.84 18.80
CA LEU A 245 0.05 11.61 18.96
C LEU A 245 -0.82 10.37 19.07
N ASN A 246 -2.05 10.46 19.61
CA ASN A 246 -2.95 9.31 19.75
C ASN A 246 -3.36 8.69 18.41
N GLN A 247 -3.23 9.44 17.31
CA GLN A 247 -3.47 8.94 15.95
C GLN A 247 -2.31 8.08 15.43
N ILE A 248 -1.15 8.11 16.10
CA ILE A 248 0.03 7.30 15.76
C ILE A 248 0.09 6.06 16.65
N PRO A 249 0.14 4.83 16.06
CA PRO A 249 0.30 3.60 16.81
C PRO A 249 1.50 3.64 17.77
N LEU A 250 1.34 3.12 18.98
CA LEU A 250 2.43 3.02 19.96
C LEU A 250 3.62 2.21 19.45
N THR A 251 3.37 1.26 18.55
CA THR A 251 4.39 0.42 17.88
C THR A 251 5.31 1.22 16.95
N CYS A 252 4.89 2.41 16.50
CA CYS A 252 5.71 3.32 15.71
C CYS A 252 6.54 4.28 16.58
N ARG A 253 6.58 4.08 17.91
CA ARG A 253 7.31 4.93 18.85
C ARG A 253 8.49 4.17 19.46
N LEU A 254 9.57 4.89 19.73
CA LEU A 254 10.79 4.36 20.33
C LEU A 254 11.27 5.31 21.42
N ARG A 255 11.52 4.79 22.64
CA ARG A 255 12.20 5.58 23.67
C ARG A 255 13.70 5.37 23.60
N TYR A 256 14.45 6.45 23.44
CA TYR A 256 15.91 6.43 23.34
C TYR A 256 16.49 7.67 24.04
N GLN A 257 17.47 7.46 24.93
CA GLN A 257 18.12 8.53 25.71
C GLN A 257 17.12 9.51 26.38
N SER A 258 16.08 8.97 27.02
CA SER A 258 14.99 9.73 27.66
C SER A 258 14.07 10.51 26.72
N ILE A 259 14.30 10.50 25.41
CA ILE A 259 13.45 11.12 24.39
C ILE A 259 12.54 10.04 23.79
N VAL A 260 11.29 10.40 23.51
CA VAL A 260 10.39 9.58 22.69
C VAL A 260 10.55 10.01 21.24
N TYR A 261 10.84 9.05 20.40
CA TYR A 261 10.97 9.20 18.97
C TYR A 261 9.81 8.52 18.25
N ILE A 262 9.45 9.05 17.10
CA ILE A 262 8.31 8.62 16.28
C ILE A 262 8.80 8.30 14.89
N GLN A 263 8.41 7.15 14.36
CA GLN A 263 8.77 6.74 13.01
C GLN A 263 8.22 7.77 12.01
N ALA A 264 9.10 8.42 11.25
CA ALA A 264 8.75 9.59 10.45
C ALA A 264 7.66 9.31 9.42
N ILE A 265 7.62 8.10 8.84
CA ILE A 265 6.59 7.71 7.87
C ILE A 265 5.18 7.68 8.48
N ALA A 266 5.04 7.52 9.80
CA ALA A 266 3.73 7.57 10.46
C ALA A 266 3.08 8.96 10.34
N LEU A 267 3.88 10.02 10.19
CA LEU A 267 3.37 11.38 9.96
C LEU A 267 2.65 11.53 8.62
N ARG A 268 2.90 10.62 7.67
CA ARG A 268 2.19 10.60 6.39
C ARG A 268 0.68 10.46 6.56
N GLU A 269 0.25 9.70 7.57
CA GLU A 269 -1.16 9.53 7.87
C GLU A 269 -1.81 10.81 8.44
N LEU A 270 -0.98 11.70 8.97
CA LEU A 270 -1.37 13.00 9.54
C LEU A 270 -1.22 14.13 8.53
N ASN A 271 -1.38 13.83 7.23
CA ASN A 271 -1.21 14.77 6.14
C ASN A 271 0.17 15.45 6.22
N THR A 272 1.24 14.68 6.27
CA THR A 272 2.61 15.19 6.13
C THR A 272 3.27 14.51 4.94
N SER A 273 3.93 15.28 4.08
CA SER A 273 4.79 14.68 3.07
C SER A 273 6.12 14.31 3.70
N VAL A 274 6.54 13.06 3.48
CA VAL A 274 7.72 12.47 4.11
C VAL A 274 8.64 11.91 3.04
N SER A 275 9.80 12.53 2.86
CA SER A 275 10.84 12.02 1.96
C SER A 275 12.20 11.94 2.65
N TRP A 276 13.02 11.01 2.22
CA TRP A 276 14.31 10.70 2.83
C TRP A 276 15.43 10.80 1.80
N ASP A 277 16.42 11.62 2.09
CA ASP A 277 17.68 11.65 1.36
C ASP A 277 18.75 10.91 2.14
N SER A 278 19.08 9.69 1.69
CA SER A 278 20.11 8.86 2.29
C SER A 278 21.53 9.42 2.13
N THR A 279 21.77 10.25 1.11
CA THR A 279 23.09 10.80 0.79
C THR A 279 23.46 11.87 1.80
N THR A 280 22.54 12.81 2.05
CA THR A 280 22.73 13.89 3.02
C THR A 280 22.29 13.53 4.44
N ARG A 281 21.67 12.35 4.62
CA ARG A 281 20.98 11.92 5.85
C ARG A 281 19.97 12.97 6.33
N THR A 282 19.16 13.45 5.41
CA THR A 282 18.16 14.49 5.68
C THR A 282 16.76 13.95 5.45
N LEU A 283 15.94 14.04 6.50
CA LEU A 283 14.50 13.87 6.40
C LEU A 283 13.89 15.19 5.94
N HIS A 284 13.10 15.16 4.86
CA HIS A 284 12.31 16.29 4.44
C HIS A 284 10.85 16.07 4.83
N LEU A 285 10.33 17.01 5.62
CA LEU A 285 8.94 17.09 6.01
C LEU A 285 8.33 18.33 5.37
N LYS A 286 7.21 18.16 4.67
CA LYS A 286 6.36 19.29 4.28
C LYS A 286 5.01 19.14 4.96
N THR A 287 4.59 20.21 5.62
CA THR A 287 3.31 20.32 6.33
C THR A 287 2.42 21.42 5.77
N ILE A 288 3.00 22.33 4.98
CA ILE A 288 2.27 23.36 4.25
C ILE A 288 2.11 22.87 2.82
N PHE A 289 0.88 22.56 2.43
CA PHE A 289 0.56 22.15 1.08
C PHE A 289 -0.16 23.26 0.34
N LYS A 290 -0.12 23.16 -0.99
CA LYS A 290 -0.98 23.99 -1.85
C LYS A 290 -2.47 23.66 -1.65
N VAL A 291 -2.77 22.51 -1.05
CA VAL A 291 -4.13 22.00 -0.80
C VAL A 291 -4.45 22.12 0.67
N PHE A 292 -5.56 22.78 1.02
CA PHE A 292 -6.04 22.77 2.40
C PHE A 292 -6.43 21.34 2.80
N THR A 293 -5.93 20.85 3.93
CA THR A 293 -6.10 19.46 4.37
C THR A 293 -7.56 19.04 4.52
N GLY A 294 -8.46 19.96 4.90
CA GLY A 294 -9.91 19.71 4.95
C GLY A 294 -10.64 19.71 3.60
N GLN A 295 -9.91 19.85 2.49
CA GLN A 295 -10.44 19.85 1.12
C GLN A 295 -9.97 18.66 0.29
N ILE A 296 -9.01 17.86 0.77
CA ILE A 296 -8.46 16.74 -0.01
C ILE A 296 -9.50 15.63 -0.25
N ASP A 297 -10.50 15.51 0.63
CA ASP A 297 -11.57 14.53 0.57
C ASP A 297 -12.92 15.13 0.15
N GLN A 298 -12.98 16.42 -0.19
CA GLN A 298 -14.20 17.09 -0.66
C GLN A 298 -14.47 16.75 -2.13
N ILE A 299 -15.60 16.09 -2.40
CA ILE A 299 -15.97 15.66 -3.76
C ILE A 299 -16.31 16.87 -4.65
N MET A 300 -16.95 17.89 -4.09
CA MET A 300 -17.17 19.16 -4.78
C MET A 300 -15.97 20.08 -4.55
N GLY A 301 -15.45 20.69 -5.62
CA GLY A 301 -14.28 21.55 -5.55
C GLY A 301 -13.43 21.48 -6.82
N VAL A 302 -12.26 22.12 -6.78
CA VAL A 302 -11.30 22.14 -7.89
C VAL A 302 -10.11 21.25 -7.53
N GLY A 303 -9.77 20.33 -8.42
CA GLY A 303 -8.56 19.52 -8.26
C GLY A 303 -7.29 20.36 -8.48
N ASN A 304 -6.17 19.86 -7.98
CA ASN A 304 -4.90 20.57 -7.92
C ASN A 304 -3.91 20.11 -9.01
N THR A 305 -4.13 18.94 -9.62
CA THR A 305 -3.17 18.38 -10.58
C THR A 305 -3.45 18.83 -12.01
N SER A 306 -2.40 19.07 -12.79
CA SER A 306 -2.49 19.37 -14.21
C SER A 306 -2.72 18.11 -15.05
N GLU A 307 -3.19 18.29 -16.27
CA GLU A 307 -3.37 17.22 -17.26
C GLU A 307 -2.09 16.37 -17.43
N VAL A 308 -0.94 17.03 -17.56
CA VAL A 308 0.37 16.36 -17.71
C VAL A 308 0.71 15.53 -16.47
N GLN A 309 0.41 16.02 -15.26
CA GLN A 309 0.67 15.28 -14.03
C GLN A 309 -0.19 14.01 -13.94
N MET A 310 -1.48 14.12 -14.27
CA MET A 310 -2.41 12.97 -14.34
C MET A 310 -1.99 11.98 -15.43
N LEU A 311 -1.57 12.45 -16.60
CA LEU A 311 -1.09 11.61 -17.70
C LEU A 311 0.18 10.83 -17.32
N MET A 312 1.15 11.50 -16.71
CA MET A 312 2.38 10.87 -16.21
C MET A 312 2.07 9.86 -15.10
N PHE A 313 1.09 10.15 -14.24
CA PHE A 313 0.64 9.21 -13.21
C PHE A 313 0.02 7.95 -13.84
N LEU A 314 -0.82 8.07 -14.86
CA LEU A 314 -1.33 6.93 -15.62
C LEU A 314 -0.19 6.13 -16.25
N LYS A 315 0.72 6.79 -16.96
CA LYS A 315 1.85 6.14 -17.64
C LYS A 315 2.70 5.31 -16.68
N ASN A 316 3.02 5.86 -15.51
CA ASN A 316 3.85 5.19 -14.52
C ASN A 316 3.17 3.95 -13.90
N ASN A 317 1.84 3.88 -13.93
CA ASN A 317 1.08 2.76 -13.39
C ASN A 317 0.58 1.80 -14.47
N ASN A 318 0.44 2.24 -15.72
CA ASN A 318 0.02 1.45 -16.88
C ASN A 318 0.59 2.06 -18.17
N GLU A 319 1.79 1.64 -18.58
CA GLU A 319 2.51 2.25 -19.70
C GLU A 319 1.78 2.11 -21.05
N THR A 320 1.04 1.03 -21.25
CA THR A 320 0.37 0.71 -22.53
C THR A 320 -0.91 1.52 -22.77
N VAL A 321 -1.36 2.28 -21.77
CA VAL A 321 -2.66 2.98 -21.78
C VAL A 321 -2.69 4.20 -22.70
N LEU A 322 -1.53 4.79 -22.97
CA LEU A 322 -1.42 6.10 -23.62
C LEU A 322 -1.88 6.08 -25.09
N THR A 323 -1.91 4.90 -25.72
CA THR A 323 -2.36 4.77 -27.11
C THR A 323 -3.84 5.09 -27.27
N ASN A 324 -4.66 4.77 -26.27
CA ASN A 324 -6.12 4.83 -26.37
C ASN A 324 -6.76 5.87 -25.43
N TYR A 325 -6.03 6.34 -24.41
CA TYR A 325 -6.58 7.19 -23.35
C TYR A 325 -5.70 8.40 -23.02
N SER A 326 -4.89 8.89 -23.97
CA SER A 326 -4.06 10.09 -23.78
C SER A 326 -4.87 11.32 -23.38
N ASP A 327 -6.08 11.44 -23.92
CA ASP A 327 -6.94 12.62 -23.74
C ASP A 327 -7.82 12.51 -22.49
N LEU A 328 -7.84 11.36 -21.82
CA LEU A 328 -8.74 11.11 -20.71
C LEU A 328 -8.50 12.07 -19.52
N PRO A 329 -7.26 12.40 -19.12
CA PRO A 329 -7.02 13.42 -18.10
C PRO A 329 -7.59 14.80 -18.46
N HIS A 330 -7.51 15.19 -19.73
CA HIS A 330 -8.08 16.43 -20.24
C HIS A 330 -9.61 16.43 -20.09
N ILE A 331 -10.26 15.36 -20.56
CA ILE A 331 -11.71 15.17 -20.48
C ILE A 331 -12.21 15.21 -19.02
N TYR A 332 -11.50 14.56 -18.10
CA TYR A 332 -11.83 14.60 -16.67
C TYR A 332 -11.81 16.01 -16.10
N ARG A 333 -10.80 16.81 -16.45
CA ARG A 333 -10.71 18.20 -15.98
C ARG A 333 -11.86 19.04 -16.50
N GLU A 334 -12.15 18.99 -17.80
CA GLU A 334 -13.22 19.79 -18.40
C GLU A 334 -14.62 19.43 -17.87
N GLU A 335 -14.98 18.15 -17.87
CA GLU A 335 -16.33 17.73 -17.42
C GLU A 335 -16.52 18.00 -15.92
N ALA A 336 -15.46 17.82 -15.11
CA ALA A 336 -15.51 18.09 -13.68
C ALA A 336 -15.57 19.59 -13.37
N GLU A 337 -14.84 20.43 -14.11
CA GLU A 337 -14.89 21.90 -13.99
C GLU A 337 -16.30 22.43 -14.25
N ILE A 338 -16.97 21.92 -15.30
CA ILE A 338 -18.36 22.31 -15.63
C ILE A 338 -19.32 21.99 -14.48
N GLU A 339 -19.19 20.83 -13.85
CA GLU A 339 -20.13 20.38 -12.82
C GLU A 339 -19.72 20.79 -11.39
N GLY A 340 -18.49 21.28 -11.21
CA GLY A 340 -17.91 21.68 -9.92
C GLY A 340 -17.40 20.49 -9.08
N VAL A 341 -17.07 19.37 -9.72
CA VAL A 341 -16.55 18.16 -9.07
C VAL A 341 -15.01 18.21 -9.07
N ASN A 342 -14.39 17.70 -8.02
CA ASN A 342 -12.94 17.62 -7.93
C ASN A 342 -12.42 16.55 -8.91
N HIS A 343 -11.74 16.99 -9.99
CA HIS A 343 -11.22 16.09 -11.03
C HIS A 343 -10.16 15.12 -10.52
N ASP A 344 -9.40 15.44 -9.47
CA ASP A 344 -8.40 14.53 -8.91
C ASP A 344 -9.08 13.33 -8.24
N ILE A 345 -10.18 13.58 -7.49
CA ILE A 345 -10.97 12.51 -6.85
C ILE A 345 -11.59 11.62 -7.92
N ALA A 346 -12.27 12.21 -8.91
CA ALA A 346 -12.92 11.46 -9.98
C ALA A 346 -11.90 10.62 -10.79
N PHE A 347 -10.73 11.20 -11.09
CA PHE A 347 -9.67 10.49 -11.78
C PHE A 347 -9.04 9.36 -10.95
N CYS A 348 -8.77 9.58 -9.66
CA CYS A 348 -8.26 8.52 -8.78
C CYS A 348 -9.28 7.41 -8.55
N GLN A 349 -10.56 7.76 -8.44
CA GLN A 349 -11.66 6.79 -8.40
C GLN A 349 -11.70 5.97 -9.68
N MET A 350 -11.57 6.59 -10.86
CA MET A 350 -11.47 5.88 -12.13
C MET A 350 -10.29 4.90 -12.16
N CYS A 351 -9.13 5.30 -11.64
CA CYS A 351 -7.97 4.42 -11.57
C CYS A 351 -8.26 3.15 -10.73
N ILE A 352 -9.10 3.26 -9.70
CA ILE A 352 -9.52 2.11 -8.87
C ILE A 352 -10.54 1.25 -9.61
N GLU A 353 -11.56 1.87 -10.17
CA GLU A 353 -12.67 1.16 -10.83
C GLU A 353 -12.19 0.39 -12.06
N THR A 354 -11.24 0.96 -12.80
CA THR A 354 -10.73 0.36 -14.04
C THR A 354 -9.42 -0.40 -13.86
N GLY A 355 -8.80 -0.36 -12.67
CA GLY A 355 -7.46 -0.92 -12.45
C GLY A 355 -6.37 -0.20 -13.26
N PHE A 356 -6.44 1.14 -13.31
CA PHE A 356 -5.68 2.03 -14.19
C PHE A 356 -5.93 1.72 -15.67
N LEU A 357 -7.20 1.68 -16.07
CA LEU A 357 -7.66 1.47 -17.45
C LEU A 357 -7.21 0.12 -18.03
N ARG A 358 -7.11 -0.89 -17.18
CA ARG A 358 -6.91 -2.29 -17.58
C ARG A 358 -8.22 -3.05 -17.72
N PHE A 359 -9.33 -2.51 -17.23
CA PHE A 359 -10.68 -3.03 -17.44
C PHE A 359 -10.87 -4.44 -16.87
N VAL A 360 -10.59 -4.53 -15.57
CA VAL A 360 -10.30 -5.79 -14.88
C VAL A 360 -11.45 -6.28 -14.00
N LYS A 361 -12.45 -5.42 -13.76
CA LYS A 361 -13.58 -5.68 -12.85
C LYS A 361 -14.86 -6.09 -13.58
N GLY A 362 -14.73 -6.81 -14.70
CA GLY A 362 -15.89 -7.18 -15.54
C GLY A 362 -16.55 -6.00 -16.25
N ILE A 363 -15.76 -4.96 -16.53
CA ILE A 363 -16.13 -3.83 -17.38
C ILE A 363 -15.21 -3.90 -18.57
N GLU A 364 -15.76 -3.88 -19.77
CA GLU A 364 -14.98 -3.91 -21.00
C GLU A 364 -14.57 -2.48 -21.45
N PRO A 365 -13.40 -2.31 -22.08
CA PRO A 365 -12.94 -1.01 -22.57
C PRO A 365 -13.98 -0.29 -23.47
N GLU A 366 -14.69 -1.04 -24.31
CA GLU A 366 -15.67 -0.53 -25.28
C GLU A 366 -16.91 0.08 -24.60
N GLN A 367 -17.12 -0.20 -23.31
CA GLN A 367 -18.24 0.37 -22.56
C GLN A 367 -18.00 1.84 -22.20
N ASN A 368 -16.76 2.34 -22.26
CA ASN A 368 -16.39 3.68 -21.77
C ASN A 368 -16.87 3.94 -20.33
N ASN A 369 -17.01 2.89 -19.51
CA ASN A 369 -17.56 2.97 -18.16
C ASN A 369 -16.43 3.05 -17.13
N PHE A 370 -15.97 4.27 -16.90
CA PHE A 370 -14.80 4.52 -16.05
C PHE A 370 -15.07 4.47 -14.55
N ALA A 371 -16.31 4.20 -14.13
CA ALA A 371 -16.74 4.30 -12.74
C ALA A 371 -17.66 3.17 -12.30
N SER A 372 -17.63 2.03 -13.01
CA SER A 372 -18.42 0.84 -12.68
C SER A 372 -19.93 1.11 -12.55
N LEU A 373 -20.44 2.09 -13.28
CA LEU A 373 -21.84 2.50 -13.21
C LEU A 373 -22.74 1.39 -13.75
N GLY A 374 -23.90 1.17 -13.13
CA GLY A 374 -24.89 0.24 -13.66
C GLY A 374 -24.65 -1.25 -13.39
N ALA A 375 -23.48 -1.67 -12.90
CA ALA A 375 -23.27 -3.04 -12.44
C ALA A 375 -24.12 -3.32 -11.18
N ALA A 376 -25.02 -4.29 -11.23
CA ALA A 376 -25.70 -4.80 -10.04
C ALA A 376 -24.93 -6.02 -9.53
N ALA A 377 -24.60 -6.06 -8.25
CA ALA A 377 -23.78 -7.09 -7.60
C ALA A 377 -24.40 -8.52 -7.62
N SER A 378 -25.51 -8.77 -8.32
CA SER A 378 -26.26 -10.03 -8.21
C SER A 378 -26.94 -10.53 -9.49
N SER A 379 -26.58 -10.08 -10.70
CA SER A 379 -27.16 -10.66 -11.93
C SER A 379 -26.18 -11.57 -12.67
N LYS A 380 -26.30 -12.88 -12.44
CA LYS A 380 -25.60 -13.94 -13.19
C LYS A 380 -26.23 -14.24 -14.56
N THR A 381 -27.15 -13.40 -15.04
CA THR A 381 -27.75 -13.53 -16.37
C THR A 381 -27.98 -12.13 -16.95
N ASN A 382 -27.12 -11.69 -17.88
CA ASN A 382 -27.16 -10.42 -18.63
C ASN A 382 -26.79 -9.12 -17.85
N GLY A 383 -25.87 -9.22 -16.88
CA GLY A 383 -25.36 -8.09 -16.09
C GLY A 383 -24.21 -7.29 -16.72
N ALA A 384 -24.41 -6.65 -17.87
CA ALA A 384 -23.43 -5.68 -18.37
C ALA A 384 -23.57 -4.37 -17.57
N GLY A 385 -22.46 -3.79 -17.10
CA GLY A 385 -22.45 -2.41 -16.62
C GLY A 385 -23.01 -1.44 -17.67
N ALA A 386 -23.24 -0.18 -17.28
CA ALA A 386 -23.62 0.86 -18.24
C ALA A 386 -22.56 0.96 -19.35
N SER A 387 -23.00 1.28 -20.58
CA SER A 387 -22.12 1.52 -21.72
C SER A 387 -22.42 2.90 -22.31
N PHE A 388 -21.38 3.62 -22.72
CA PHE A 388 -21.45 4.97 -23.24
C PHE A 388 -20.84 5.05 -24.63
N ALA A 389 -21.39 5.93 -25.47
CA ALA A 389 -21.02 6.04 -26.88
C ALA A 389 -19.55 6.42 -27.11
N ASP A 390 -18.98 7.20 -26.19
CA ASP A 390 -17.61 7.70 -26.27
C ASP A 390 -17.06 7.98 -24.86
N GLN A 391 -15.74 8.21 -24.80
CA GLN A 391 -15.02 8.45 -23.54
C GLN A 391 -15.55 9.68 -22.79
N ARG A 392 -15.91 10.76 -23.49
CA ARG A 392 -16.42 11.99 -22.87
C ARG A 392 -17.78 11.77 -22.23
N THR A 393 -18.67 11.06 -22.92
CA THR A 393 -19.99 10.68 -22.37
C THR A 393 -19.83 9.80 -21.13
N GLY A 394 -18.88 8.86 -21.14
CA GLY A 394 -18.56 8.02 -19.98
C GLY A 394 -18.02 8.81 -18.78
N VAL A 395 -17.08 9.72 -19.01
CA VAL A 395 -16.56 10.62 -17.98
C VAL A 395 -17.66 11.53 -17.44
N ARG A 396 -18.50 12.11 -18.30
CA ARG A 396 -19.65 12.93 -17.87
C ARG A 396 -20.58 12.16 -16.95
N ALA A 397 -20.92 10.91 -17.29
CA ALA A 397 -21.75 10.07 -16.44
C ALA A 397 -21.12 9.83 -15.06
N HIS A 398 -19.80 9.61 -15.01
CA HIS A 398 -19.08 9.50 -13.75
C HIS A 398 -19.19 10.79 -12.92
N ILE A 399 -18.86 11.94 -13.51
CA ILE A 399 -18.90 13.24 -12.84
C ILE A 399 -20.31 13.57 -12.32
N GLN A 400 -21.34 13.34 -13.14
CA GLN A 400 -22.73 13.54 -12.73
C GLN A 400 -23.11 12.63 -11.55
N GLN A 401 -22.67 11.37 -11.55
CA GLN A 401 -22.96 10.46 -10.46
C GLN A 401 -22.27 10.89 -9.15
N LEU A 402 -21.02 11.37 -9.21
CA LEU A 402 -20.34 11.97 -8.07
C LEU A 402 -21.06 13.21 -7.56
N LYS A 403 -21.51 14.10 -8.45
CA LYS A 403 -22.31 15.28 -8.09
C LYS A 403 -23.65 14.89 -7.46
N ALA A 404 -24.28 13.79 -7.88
CA ALA A 404 -25.49 13.29 -7.24
C ALA A 404 -25.22 12.95 -5.75
N TYR A 405 -24.12 12.26 -5.47
CA TYR A 405 -23.73 11.95 -4.09
C TYR A 405 -23.38 13.20 -3.29
N ALA A 406 -22.65 14.15 -3.87
CA ALA A 406 -22.02 15.22 -3.11
C ALA A 406 -22.78 16.55 -3.06
N SER A 407 -23.78 16.76 -3.93
CA SER A 407 -24.45 18.06 -4.05
C SER A 407 -25.93 17.96 -4.44
N ASN A 408 -26.69 18.97 -4.01
CA ASN A 408 -28.07 19.23 -4.43
C ASN A 408 -28.17 20.19 -5.63
N ALA A 409 -27.08 20.84 -6.03
CA ALA A 409 -27.06 21.80 -7.14
C ALA A 409 -27.42 21.14 -8.48
N PRO A 410 -28.26 21.75 -9.34
CA PRO A 410 -28.65 21.13 -10.61
C PRO A 410 -27.43 20.83 -11.51
N LEU A 411 -27.61 19.90 -12.46
CA LEU A 411 -26.62 19.62 -13.49
C LEU A 411 -26.54 20.80 -14.47
N PHE A 412 -25.34 21.08 -14.96
CA PHE A 412 -25.15 22.04 -16.06
C PHE A 412 -25.31 21.35 -17.42
N GLN A 413 -24.85 20.10 -17.52
CA GLN A 413 -24.95 19.29 -18.74
C GLN A 413 -26.18 18.36 -18.73
N PRO A 414 -26.68 17.93 -19.90
CA PRO A 414 -27.73 16.94 -20.00
C PRO A 414 -27.40 15.65 -19.23
N LEU A 415 -28.39 15.09 -18.53
CA LEU A 415 -28.22 13.88 -17.73
C LEU A 415 -27.91 12.66 -18.60
N VAL A 416 -26.79 12.00 -18.33
CA VAL A 416 -26.37 10.73 -18.96
C VAL A 416 -26.08 9.63 -17.93
N ALA A 417 -25.92 9.97 -16.65
CA ALA A 417 -25.69 9.00 -15.58
C ALA A 417 -26.96 8.16 -15.28
N PRO A 418 -26.93 6.83 -15.46
CA PRO A 418 -28.14 6.00 -15.39
C PRO A 418 -28.74 5.88 -13.98
N ARG A 419 -27.94 6.10 -12.93
CA ARG A 419 -28.36 5.98 -11.53
C ARG A 419 -28.44 7.33 -10.80
N PHE A 420 -28.37 8.45 -11.53
CA PHE A 420 -28.38 9.79 -10.93
C PHE A 420 -29.60 10.01 -10.02
N ASN A 421 -30.78 9.62 -10.49
CA ASN A 421 -32.05 9.78 -9.76
C ASN A 421 -32.29 8.74 -8.66
N LEU A 422 -31.43 7.71 -8.55
CA LEU A 422 -31.55 6.68 -7.51
C LEU A 422 -30.80 7.06 -6.22
N VAL A 423 -29.97 8.10 -6.27
CA VAL A 423 -29.20 8.59 -5.13
C VAL A 423 -29.98 9.72 -4.46
N ALA A 424 -30.16 9.61 -3.14
CA ALA A 424 -30.58 10.75 -2.33
C ALA A 424 -29.51 11.83 -2.44
N ARG A 425 -29.83 12.96 -3.09
CA ARG A 425 -28.83 13.93 -3.51
C ARG A 425 -28.14 14.59 -2.30
N GLY A 426 -26.82 14.78 -2.41
CA GLY A 426 -26.01 15.39 -1.35
C GLY A 426 -25.79 14.52 -0.10
N ILE A 427 -26.06 13.21 -0.17
CA ILE A 427 -25.91 12.28 0.97
C ILE A 427 -24.46 11.94 1.34
N ALA A 428 -23.52 12.17 0.43
CA ALA A 428 -22.09 11.93 0.63
C ALA A 428 -21.24 13.07 0.04
N PRO A 429 -21.17 14.26 0.69
CA PRO A 429 -20.30 15.37 0.27
C PRO A 429 -18.79 15.09 0.31
N VAL A 430 -18.35 14.18 1.18
CA VAL A 430 -16.92 13.85 1.38
C VAL A 430 -16.63 12.37 1.13
N LEU A 431 -15.39 12.08 0.73
CA LEU A 431 -14.94 10.79 0.21
C LEU A 431 -15.28 9.60 1.12
N HIS A 432 -15.08 9.72 2.43
CA HIS A 432 -15.36 8.64 3.39
C HIS A 432 -16.83 8.21 3.39
N GLN A 433 -17.75 9.07 2.95
CA GLN A 433 -19.19 8.77 2.88
C GLN A 433 -19.56 7.99 1.61
N LEU A 434 -18.66 7.86 0.63
CA LEU A 434 -18.85 6.96 -0.51
C LEU A 434 -18.66 5.49 -0.11
N THR A 435 -17.88 5.21 0.93
CA THR A 435 -17.72 3.86 1.48
C THR A 435 -19.07 3.30 1.94
N GLY A 436 -19.44 2.12 1.42
CA GLY A 436 -20.74 1.48 1.65
C GLY A 436 -21.91 2.06 0.84
N ARG A 437 -21.72 3.17 0.11
CA ARG A 437 -22.74 3.79 -0.75
C ARG A 437 -22.45 3.62 -2.23
N TRP A 438 -21.24 3.98 -2.64
CA TRP A 438 -20.74 3.76 -3.99
C TRP A 438 -20.28 2.32 -4.18
N ALA A 439 -19.42 1.85 -3.27
CA ALA A 439 -18.88 0.50 -3.24
C ALA A 439 -19.02 -0.10 -1.83
N ILE A 440 -19.26 -1.42 -1.75
CA ILE A 440 -19.42 -2.14 -0.48
C ILE A 440 -18.07 -2.30 0.26
N ASP A 441 -16.95 -2.19 -0.46
CA ASP A 441 -15.60 -2.24 0.11
C ASP A 441 -15.42 -1.23 1.27
N PRO A 442 -15.12 -1.70 2.49
CA PRO A 442 -14.96 -0.85 3.68
C PRO A 442 -13.69 -0.01 3.65
N LEU A 443 -12.79 -0.25 2.68
CA LEU A 443 -11.54 0.49 2.49
C LEU A 443 -11.59 1.39 1.25
N TYR A 444 -12.77 1.57 0.64
CA TYR A 444 -12.92 2.26 -0.64
C TYR A 444 -12.37 3.69 -0.62
N ASP A 445 -12.80 4.48 0.35
CA ASP A 445 -12.31 5.84 0.59
C ASP A 445 -10.80 5.88 0.82
N ARG A 446 -10.26 4.93 1.61
CA ARG A 446 -8.83 4.85 1.90
C ARG A 446 -8.01 4.53 0.65
N LYS A 447 -8.51 3.66 -0.23
CA LYS A 447 -7.89 3.36 -1.52
C LYS A 447 -7.85 4.61 -2.41
N ILE A 448 -8.95 5.35 -2.51
CA ILE A 448 -9.00 6.60 -3.29
C ILE A 448 -8.03 7.63 -2.71
N LEU A 449 -8.08 7.86 -1.39
CA LEU A 449 -7.20 8.82 -0.72
C LEU A 449 -5.72 8.46 -0.86
N SER A 450 -5.39 7.16 -0.80
CA SER A 450 -4.05 6.66 -1.08
C SER A 450 -3.56 7.04 -2.48
N LEU A 451 -4.41 6.89 -3.51
CA LEU A 451 -4.06 7.29 -4.87
C LEU A 451 -3.94 8.81 -5.01
N ILE A 452 -4.81 9.59 -4.38
CA ILE A 452 -4.71 11.06 -4.39
C ILE A 452 -3.38 11.50 -3.77
N ARG A 453 -3.00 10.92 -2.62
CA ARG A 453 -1.69 11.19 -1.98
C ARG A 453 -0.53 10.85 -2.92
N ARG A 454 -0.55 9.69 -3.55
CA ARG A 454 0.49 9.28 -4.53
C ARG A 454 0.55 10.21 -5.75
N LEU A 455 -0.62 10.63 -6.25
CA LEU A 455 -0.71 11.57 -7.36
C LEU A 455 -0.06 12.90 -6.97
N TYR A 456 -0.40 13.44 -5.80
CA TYR A 456 0.13 14.72 -5.30
C TYR A 456 1.62 14.65 -4.95
N GLU A 457 2.10 13.55 -4.40
CA GLU A 457 3.53 13.27 -4.19
C GLU A 457 4.27 13.28 -5.53
N SER A 458 3.75 12.58 -6.55
CA SER A 458 4.37 12.55 -7.89
C SER A 458 4.31 13.90 -8.62
N ALA A 459 3.30 14.72 -8.30
CA ALA A 459 3.10 16.06 -8.84
C ALA A 459 3.91 17.15 -8.12
N GLY A 460 4.60 16.82 -7.01
CA GLY A 460 5.31 17.79 -6.17
C GLY A 460 4.39 18.80 -5.47
N ILE A 461 3.12 18.45 -5.32
CA ILE A 461 2.12 19.20 -4.53
C ILE A 461 2.34 18.91 -3.05
N PHE A 462 2.59 17.62 -2.76
CA PHE A 462 3.09 17.15 -1.48
C PHE A 462 4.60 17.31 -1.35
#